data_AF-A0A258BQR9-F1
#
_entry.id   AF-A0A258BQR9-F1
#
_cell.length_a   1.000
_cell.length_b   1.000
_cell.length_c   1.000
_cell.angle_alpha   90.00
_cell.angle_beta   90.00
_cell.angle_gamma   90.00
#
_symmetry.space_group_name_H-M   'P 1'
#
loop_
_entity.id
_entity.type
_entity.pdbx_description
1 polymer ?
#
loop_
_entity_poly.entity_id
_entity_poly.type
_entity_poly.pdbx_seq_one_letter_code
_entity_poly.pdbx_strand_id
1 'polypeptide(L)'
;LRGLGDVDTSIELGGFVDYDLPSLKLGAEIRQAVGGHDGLVADLGARWSGVSTMLGPPLIWSVGPRLRLTDDQYTSTYFGVTPAQAIASGLPEYEAGGGLYSYGAGATAILPLTRDGTWSAVFLAGYDRLAGDAADGPLVQLRGDEDQATFGVFISYTFQ
;
A
#
# COMPACT_ATOMS: atom_id res chain seq x y z
N LEU A 1 2.44 -3.57 -19.05
CA LEU A 1 2.64 -5.00 -19.37
C LEU A 1 2.17 -5.23 -20.81
N ARG A 2 2.96 -5.86 -21.68
CA ARG A 2 2.54 -6.04 -23.09
C ARG A 2 1.59 -7.25 -23.19
N GLY A 3 0.41 -7.04 -23.77
CA GLY A 3 -0.56 -8.12 -24.06
C GLY A 3 -1.55 -8.45 -22.93
N LEU A 4 -1.59 -7.67 -21.85
CA LEU A 4 -2.55 -7.87 -20.76
C LEU A 4 -3.76 -6.93 -20.82
N GLY A 5 -3.83 -6.03 -21.79
CA GLY A 5 -4.81 -4.95 -21.76
C GLY A 5 -4.52 -3.95 -20.64
N ASP A 6 -5.42 -2.97 -20.51
CA ASP A 6 -5.38 -1.95 -19.47
C ASP A 6 -6.54 -2.15 -18.51
N VAL A 7 -6.36 -1.78 -17.25
CA VAL A 7 -7.45 -1.73 -16.26
C VAL A 7 -8.18 -0.41 -16.44
N ASP A 8 -9.49 -0.47 -16.59
CA ASP A 8 -10.32 0.71 -16.77
C ASP A 8 -10.24 1.65 -15.55
N THR A 9 -10.40 2.95 -15.80
CA THR A 9 -10.41 3.94 -14.73
C THR A 9 -11.55 3.67 -13.76
N SER A 10 -11.22 3.50 -12.48
CA SER A 10 -12.17 3.28 -11.40
C SER A 10 -12.22 4.47 -10.44
N ILE A 11 -13.38 4.67 -9.82
CA ILE A 11 -13.55 5.60 -8.69
C ILE A 11 -13.75 4.75 -7.44
N GLU A 12 -12.91 4.92 -6.43
CA GLU A 12 -13.09 4.21 -5.15
C GLU A 12 -13.85 5.08 -4.14
N LEU A 13 -14.82 4.47 -3.45
CA LEU A 13 -15.52 5.04 -2.31
C LEU A 13 -15.25 4.19 -1.07
N GLY A 14 -15.07 4.81 0.07
CA GLY A 14 -14.72 4.09 1.28
C GLY A 14 -14.89 4.89 2.55
N GLY A 15 -14.57 4.23 3.66
CA GLY A 15 -14.57 4.80 4.99
C GLY A 15 -13.42 4.24 5.81
N PHE A 16 -12.99 5.01 6.80
CA PHE A 16 -11.93 4.62 7.72
C PHE A 16 -12.33 4.91 9.16
N VAL A 17 -11.72 4.18 10.09
CA VAL A 17 -11.81 4.39 11.53
C VAL A 17 -10.41 4.29 12.11
N ASP A 18 -10.05 5.31 12.90
CA ASP A 18 -8.83 5.36 13.68
C ASP A 18 -9.16 5.36 15.18
N TYR A 19 -8.35 4.65 15.96
CA TYR A 19 -8.38 4.67 17.41
C TYR A 19 -7.02 5.08 17.97
N ASP A 20 -6.95 6.27 18.56
CA ASP A 20 -5.73 6.87 19.11
C ASP A 20 -5.53 6.50 20.59
N LEU A 21 -4.43 5.81 20.87
CA LEU A 21 -3.85 5.59 22.20
C LEU A 21 -2.58 6.47 22.33
N PRO A 22 -2.04 6.68 23.55
CA PRO A 22 -0.96 7.65 23.79
C PRO A 22 0.29 7.52 22.89
N SER A 23 0.64 6.31 22.45
CA SER A 23 1.79 6.05 21.57
C SER A 23 1.48 5.05 20.46
N LEU A 24 0.20 4.71 20.27
CA LEU A 24 -0.26 3.67 19.34
C LEU A 24 -1.56 4.13 18.68
N LYS A 25 -1.64 4.07 17.36
CA LYS A 25 -2.87 4.23 16.60
C LYS A 25 -3.25 2.88 15.99
N LEU A 26 -4.50 2.47 16.12
CA LEU A 26 -5.08 1.35 15.38
C LEU A 26 -5.98 1.92 14.29
N GLY A 27 -5.83 1.42 13.06
CA GLY A 27 -6.57 1.90 11.91
C GLY A 27 -7.22 0.76 11.14
N ALA A 28 -8.41 1.01 10.62
CA ALA A 28 -9.10 0.15 9.67
C ALA A 28 -9.72 1.01 8.57
N GLU A 29 -9.55 0.61 7.31
CA GLU A 29 -10.11 1.28 6.14
C GLU A 29 -10.72 0.23 5.22
N ILE A 30 -11.90 0.53 4.66
CA ILE A 30 -12.55 -0.28 3.65
C ILE A 30 -12.89 0.62 2.46
N ARG A 31 -12.50 0.18 1.26
CA ARG A 31 -12.75 0.85 -0.01
C ARG A 31 -13.40 -0.13 -0.98
N GLN A 32 -14.34 0.38 -1.78
CA GLN A 32 -14.96 -0.34 -2.86
C GLN A 32 -14.86 0.51 -4.13
N ALA A 33 -14.42 -0.12 -5.22
CA ALA A 33 -14.42 0.51 -6.53
C ALA A 33 -15.84 0.58 -7.09
N VAL A 34 -16.16 1.72 -7.70
CA VAL A 34 -17.43 2.07 -8.32
C VAL A 34 -17.11 2.47 -9.76
N GLY A 35 -17.16 1.47 -10.66
CA GLY A 35 -16.80 1.60 -12.07
C GLY A 35 -15.36 1.15 -12.37
N GLY A 36 -15.09 0.76 -13.62
CA GLY A 36 -13.81 0.18 -14.06
C GLY A 36 -13.56 -1.25 -13.55
N HIS A 37 -13.66 -1.45 -12.25
CA HIS A 37 -13.76 -2.75 -11.57
C HIS A 37 -14.64 -2.60 -10.32
N ASP A 38 -15.22 -3.69 -9.81
CA ASP A 38 -16.12 -3.68 -8.65
C ASP A 38 -15.45 -4.25 -7.37
N GLY A 39 -14.12 -4.18 -7.31
CA GLY A 39 -13.32 -4.81 -6.27
C GLY A 39 -13.40 -4.11 -4.91
N LEU A 40 -13.39 -4.91 -3.84
CA LEU A 40 -13.31 -4.50 -2.44
C LEU A 40 -11.87 -4.62 -1.92
N VAL A 41 -11.43 -3.60 -1.16
CA VAL A 41 -10.15 -3.58 -0.44
C VAL A 41 -10.41 -3.25 1.03
N ALA A 42 -9.78 -3.98 1.93
CA ALA A 42 -9.75 -3.68 3.36
C ALA A 42 -8.30 -3.58 3.84
N ASP A 43 -7.94 -2.45 4.42
CA ASP A 43 -6.62 -2.20 5.01
C ASP A 43 -6.77 -2.17 6.54
N LEU A 44 -5.91 -2.89 7.25
CA LEU A 44 -5.82 -2.91 8.71
C LEU A 44 -4.41 -2.55 9.14
N GLY A 45 -4.26 -1.76 10.19
CA GLY A 45 -2.93 -1.32 10.62
C GLY A 45 -2.83 -0.97 12.10
N ALA A 46 -1.60 -1.06 12.59
CA ALA A 46 -1.20 -0.55 13.89
C ALA A 46 0.03 0.32 13.70
N ARG A 47 0.10 1.47 14.37
CA ARG A 47 1.16 2.44 14.17
C ARG A 47 1.59 3.02 15.50
N TRP A 48 2.82 2.72 15.91
CA TRP A 48 3.44 3.43 17.02
C TRP A 48 4.00 4.74 16.54
N SER A 49 3.92 5.77 17.37
CA SER A 49 4.44 7.09 17.07
C SER A 49 5.11 7.71 18.28
N GLY A 50 5.99 8.66 18.02
CA GLY A 50 6.69 9.37 19.07
C GLY A 50 7.49 10.55 18.55
N VAL A 51 8.06 11.28 19.51
CA VAL A 51 8.98 12.39 19.24
C VAL A 51 10.32 12.06 19.90
N SER A 52 11.40 12.10 19.12
CA SER A 52 12.76 11.90 19.62
C SER A 52 13.58 13.17 19.40
N THR A 53 14.39 13.56 20.39
CA THR A 53 15.30 14.72 20.32
C THR A 53 16.77 14.30 20.21
N MET A 54 17.04 13.02 19.96
CA MET A 54 18.40 12.46 19.94
C MET A 54 19.32 13.09 18.88
N LEU A 55 18.74 13.63 17.80
CA LEU A 55 19.48 14.25 16.69
C LEU A 55 19.54 15.79 16.77
N GLY A 56 19.11 16.38 17.90
CA GLY A 56 18.98 17.83 18.07
C GLY A 56 17.55 18.31 17.84
N PRO A 57 17.10 18.54 16.59
CA PRO A 57 15.70 18.87 16.29
C PRO A 57 14.74 17.73 16.68
N PRO A 58 13.47 18.04 17.00
CA PRO A 58 12.47 17.02 17.31
C PRO A 58 12.13 16.21 16.06
N LEU A 59 12.48 14.93 16.06
CA LEU A 59 12.11 13.96 15.04
C LEU A 59 10.75 13.35 15.42
N ILE A 60 9.73 13.67 14.64
CA ILE A 60 8.42 13.00 14.75
C ILE A 60 8.50 11.75 13.91
N TRP A 61 8.28 10.59 14.51
CA TRP A 61 8.36 9.32 13.81
C TRP A 61 7.12 8.49 14.06
N SER A 62 6.85 7.60 13.11
CA SER A 62 5.83 6.57 13.28
C SER A 62 6.18 5.33 12.48
N VAL A 63 5.87 4.16 13.01
CA VAL A 63 6.14 2.86 12.39
C VAL A 63 5.12 1.83 12.85
N GLY A 64 4.78 0.88 11.99
CA GLY A 64 4.07 -0.31 12.42
C GLY A 64 3.56 -1.17 11.29
N PRO A 65 2.94 -2.32 11.63
CA PRO A 65 2.48 -3.29 10.67
C PRO A 65 1.20 -2.84 9.97
N ARG A 66 1.00 -3.38 8.77
CA ARG A 66 -0.24 -3.27 8.00
C ARG A 66 -0.56 -4.59 7.30
N LEU A 67 -1.85 -4.82 7.11
CA LEU A 67 -2.40 -5.93 6.36
C LEU A 67 -3.36 -5.37 5.32
N ARG A 68 -3.38 -5.99 4.14
CA ARG A 68 -4.38 -5.72 3.10
C ARG A 68 -5.12 -7.00 2.78
N LEU A 69 -6.44 -6.91 2.75
CA LEU A 69 -7.31 -7.94 2.23
C LEU A 69 -8.06 -7.42 1.02
N THR A 70 -8.34 -8.30 0.07
CA THR A 70 -9.03 -7.97 -1.17
C THR A 70 -10.04 -9.06 -1.48
N ASP A 71 -11.05 -8.74 -2.28
CA ASP A 71 -11.92 -9.76 -2.86
C ASP A 71 -11.37 -10.34 -4.17
N ASP A 72 -12.08 -11.34 -4.68
CA ASP A 72 -11.75 -12.02 -5.94
C ASP A 72 -11.78 -11.03 -7.11
N GLN A 73 -12.75 -10.10 -7.14
CA GLN A 73 -12.87 -9.09 -8.20
C GLN A 73 -11.62 -8.21 -8.29
N TYR A 74 -11.15 -7.67 -7.16
CA TYR A 74 -9.94 -6.86 -7.12
C TYR A 74 -8.72 -7.69 -7.56
N THR A 75 -8.53 -8.86 -6.95
CA THR A 75 -7.32 -9.66 -7.17
C THR A 75 -7.25 -10.20 -8.59
N SER A 76 -8.36 -10.70 -9.14
CA SER A 76 -8.44 -11.13 -10.55
C SER A 76 -8.22 -9.98 -11.53
N THR A 77 -8.66 -8.76 -11.22
CA THR A 77 -8.45 -7.60 -12.11
C THR A 77 -6.95 -7.28 -12.29
N TYR A 78 -6.16 -7.41 -11.23
CA TYR A 78 -4.75 -7.03 -11.25
C TYR A 78 -3.78 -8.21 -11.43
N PHE A 79 -4.15 -9.42 -11.00
CA PHE A 79 -3.29 -10.61 -10.97
C PHE A 79 -3.81 -11.77 -11.82
N GLY A 80 -5.06 -11.70 -12.28
CA GLY A 80 -5.64 -12.70 -13.18
C GLY A 80 -5.04 -12.63 -14.59
N VAL A 81 -5.04 -13.77 -15.27
CA VAL A 81 -4.63 -13.89 -16.67
C VAL A 81 -5.69 -14.69 -17.41
N THR A 82 -6.46 -14.02 -18.27
CA THR A 82 -7.49 -14.64 -19.13
C THR A 82 -6.86 -15.45 -20.27
N PRO A 83 -7.61 -16.36 -20.93
CA PRO A 83 -7.11 -17.11 -22.09
C PRO A 83 -6.54 -16.23 -23.22
N ALA A 84 -7.21 -15.10 -23.51
CA ALA A 84 -6.75 -14.18 -24.55
C ALA A 84 -5.45 -13.48 -24.16
N GLN A 85 -5.33 -13.07 -22.89
CA GLN A 85 -4.11 -12.47 -22.34
C GLN A 85 -2.98 -13.51 -22.25
N ALA A 86 -3.27 -14.77 -21.94
CA ALA A 86 -2.29 -15.85 -21.90
C ALA A 86 -1.63 -16.02 -23.29
N ILE A 87 -2.44 -16.07 -24.35
CA ILE A 87 -1.95 -16.14 -25.74
C ILE A 87 -1.14 -14.88 -26.10
N ALA A 88 -1.64 -13.69 -25.76
CA ALA A 88 -1.01 -12.43 -26.15
C ALA A 88 0.28 -12.12 -25.35
N SER A 89 0.37 -12.59 -24.11
CA SER A 89 1.47 -12.28 -23.19
C SER A 89 2.45 -13.44 -23.01
N GLY A 90 2.06 -14.68 -23.32
CA GLY A 90 2.86 -15.90 -23.06
C GLY A 90 2.87 -16.35 -21.60
N LEU A 91 2.02 -15.78 -20.74
CA LEU A 91 1.80 -16.26 -19.38
C LEU A 91 0.76 -17.40 -19.37
N PRO A 92 0.84 -18.34 -18.40
CA PRO A 92 -0.24 -19.29 -18.20
C PRO A 92 -1.52 -18.57 -17.74
N GLU A 93 -2.66 -19.12 -18.12
CA GLU A 93 -3.96 -18.70 -17.59
C GLU A 93 -3.96 -18.86 -16.07
N TYR A 94 -4.58 -17.90 -15.38
CA TYR A 94 -4.62 -17.87 -13.93
C TYR A 94 -5.87 -17.12 -13.45
N GLU A 95 -6.62 -17.78 -12.58
CA GLU A 95 -7.78 -17.20 -11.89
C GLU A 95 -7.36 -16.89 -10.45
N ALA A 96 -7.42 -15.62 -10.06
CA ALA A 96 -6.93 -15.18 -8.77
C ALA A 96 -8.10 -14.93 -7.81
N GLY A 97 -8.13 -15.66 -6.69
CA GLY A 97 -9.07 -15.44 -5.60
C GLY A 97 -8.69 -14.28 -4.70
N GLY A 98 -9.63 -13.85 -3.87
CA GLY A 98 -9.47 -12.87 -2.82
C GLY A 98 -8.97 -13.50 -1.51
N GLY A 99 -8.79 -12.66 -0.50
CA GLY A 99 -8.31 -13.04 0.81
C GLY A 99 -7.21 -12.08 1.29
N LEU A 100 -6.19 -12.62 1.95
CA LEU A 100 -5.02 -11.84 2.36
C LEU A 100 -4.19 -11.50 1.12
N TYR A 101 -4.16 -10.22 0.77
CA TYR A 101 -3.45 -9.70 -0.40
C TYR A 101 -1.99 -9.40 -0.08
N SER A 102 -1.74 -8.76 1.08
CA SER A 102 -0.37 -8.47 1.52
C SER A 102 -0.30 -8.24 3.02
N TYR A 103 0.91 -8.40 3.56
CA TYR A 103 1.24 -8.02 4.92
C TYR A 103 2.61 -7.33 4.94
N GLY A 104 2.80 -6.42 5.87
CA GLY A 104 4.01 -5.60 5.85
C GLY A 104 4.10 -4.63 7.00
N ALA A 105 4.98 -3.65 6.84
CA ALA A 105 5.14 -2.54 7.76
C ALA A 105 5.54 -1.27 7.00
N GLY A 106 5.19 -0.12 7.58
CA GLY A 106 5.55 1.18 7.05
C GLY A 106 6.02 2.13 8.13
N ALA A 107 7.01 2.95 7.81
CA ALA A 107 7.59 3.97 8.66
C ALA A 107 7.50 5.35 8.00
N THR A 108 7.30 6.38 8.82
CA THR A 108 7.39 7.78 8.43
C THR A 108 8.21 8.53 9.46
N ALA A 109 9.08 9.42 9.01
CA ALA A 109 9.83 10.32 9.87
C ALA A 109 9.76 11.75 9.33
N ILE A 110 9.47 12.70 10.19
CA ILE A 110 9.38 14.13 9.88
C ILE A 110 10.46 14.84 10.68
N LEU A 111 11.40 15.46 9.97
CA LEU A 111 12.54 16.16 10.53
C LEU A 111 12.42 17.66 10.17
N PRO A 112 12.17 18.53 11.17
CA PRO A 112 12.28 19.97 10.98
C PRO A 112 13.70 20.36 10.58
N LEU A 113 13.84 21.11 9.50
CA LEU A 113 15.12 21.58 8.96
C LEU A 113 15.48 22.97 9.48
N THR A 114 14.46 23.77 9.83
CA THR A 114 14.61 25.11 10.41
C THR A 114 14.08 25.14 11.83
N ARG A 115 14.56 26.08 12.66
CA ARG A 115 14.17 26.18 14.09
C ARG A 115 12.72 26.57 14.29
N ASP A 116 12.17 27.33 13.35
CA ASP A 116 10.76 27.73 13.31
C ASP A 116 9.84 26.64 12.73
N GLY A 117 10.40 25.55 12.18
CA GLY A 117 9.64 24.45 11.60
C GLY A 117 9.02 24.76 10.23
N THR A 118 9.37 25.90 9.62
CA THR A 118 8.86 26.30 8.31
C THR A 118 9.23 25.31 7.20
N TRP A 119 10.42 24.71 7.29
CA TRP A 119 10.85 23.65 6.39
C TRP A 119 11.00 22.32 7.14
N SER A 120 10.48 21.23 6.56
CA SER A 120 10.63 19.88 7.09
C SER A 120 10.98 18.89 5.99
N ALA A 121 11.85 17.93 6.29
CA ALA A 121 12.04 16.74 5.47
C ALA A 121 11.12 15.62 5.96
N VAL A 122 10.39 14.98 5.06
CA VAL A 122 9.53 13.83 5.33
C VAL A 122 10.13 12.61 4.64
N PHE A 123 10.43 11.59 5.42
CA PHE A 123 10.92 10.30 4.95
C PHE A 123 9.80 9.28 5.09
N LEU A 124 9.60 8.48 4.06
CA LEU A 124 8.65 7.38 4.00
C LEU A 124 9.42 6.12 3.61
N ALA A 125 9.19 5.04 4.33
CA ALA A 125 9.70 3.73 3.98
C ALA A 125 8.61 2.69 4.22
N GLY A 126 8.53 1.69 3.36
CA GLY A 126 7.55 0.62 3.48
C GLY A 126 8.08 -0.66 2.89
N TYR A 127 7.63 -1.76 3.46
CA TYR A 127 7.82 -3.09 2.92
C TYR A 127 6.50 -3.83 3.05
N ASP A 128 6.01 -4.38 1.95
CA ASP A 128 4.90 -5.32 1.92
C ASP A 128 5.36 -6.58 1.21
N ARG A 129 4.94 -7.73 1.72
CA ARG A 129 5.01 -8.98 0.96
C ARG A 129 3.61 -9.33 0.47
N LEU A 130 3.48 -9.56 -0.82
CA LEU A 130 2.26 -10.12 -1.41
C LEU A 130 1.99 -11.51 -0.80
N ALA A 131 0.73 -11.87 -0.69
CA ALA A 131 0.30 -13.14 -0.11
C ALA A 131 -0.86 -13.74 -0.91
N GLY A 132 -1.15 -15.02 -0.64
CA GLY A 132 -2.22 -15.76 -1.30
C GLY A 132 -2.08 -15.75 -2.83
N ASP A 133 -3.21 -15.72 -3.51
CA ASP A 133 -3.25 -15.81 -4.98
C ASP A 133 -2.60 -14.60 -5.67
N ALA A 134 -2.51 -13.45 -5.01
CA ALA A 134 -1.75 -12.32 -5.53
C ALA A 134 -0.25 -12.65 -5.63
N ALA A 135 0.32 -13.37 -4.66
CA ALA A 135 1.71 -13.81 -4.67
C ALA A 135 1.96 -14.97 -5.64
N ASP A 136 1.03 -15.92 -5.68
CA ASP A 136 1.16 -17.14 -6.50
C ASP A 136 0.90 -16.90 -8.01
N GLY A 137 0.37 -15.73 -8.35
CA GLY A 137 0.04 -15.36 -9.72
C GLY A 137 1.25 -15.32 -10.67
N PRO A 138 1.08 -15.71 -11.96
CA PRO A 138 2.18 -15.72 -12.94
C PRO A 138 2.84 -14.36 -13.16
N LEU A 139 2.11 -13.27 -12.92
CA LEU A 139 2.63 -11.92 -13.00
C LEU A 139 3.70 -11.64 -11.94
N VAL A 140 3.51 -12.16 -10.73
CA VAL A 140 4.48 -12.04 -9.65
C VAL A 140 5.58 -13.07 -9.84
N GLN A 141 5.23 -14.35 -9.97
CA GLN A 141 6.22 -15.42 -9.96
C GLN A 141 7.15 -15.45 -11.18
N LEU A 142 6.70 -14.97 -12.34
CA LEU A 142 7.50 -15.00 -13.57
C LEU A 142 8.03 -13.63 -13.99
N ARG A 143 7.44 -12.54 -13.50
CA ARG A 143 7.71 -11.18 -14.02
C ARG A 143 7.76 -10.10 -12.94
N GLY A 144 7.59 -10.46 -11.68
CA GLY A 144 7.56 -9.53 -10.57
C GLY A 144 8.35 -10.09 -9.39
N ASP A 145 7.97 -9.63 -8.21
CA ASP A 145 8.51 -10.09 -6.94
C ASP A 145 7.38 -10.04 -5.90
N GLU A 146 7.37 -10.97 -4.96
CA GLU A 146 6.43 -10.93 -3.84
C GLU A 146 6.79 -9.77 -2.89
N ASP A 147 8.07 -9.38 -2.84
CA ASP A 147 8.63 -8.38 -1.96
C ASP A 147 8.54 -6.96 -2.58
N GLN A 148 7.69 -6.13 -1.98
CA GLN A 148 7.38 -4.77 -2.42
C GLN A 148 7.97 -3.74 -1.46
N ALA A 149 9.16 -3.23 -1.79
CA ALA A 149 9.83 -2.19 -1.02
C ALA A 149 9.55 -0.79 -1.59
N THR A 150 9.28 0.17 -0.72
CA THR A 150 9.06 1.57 -1.07
C THR A 150 9.90 2.49 -0.20
N PHE A 151 10.43 3.54 -0.81
CA PHE A 151 11.15 4.60 -0.12
C PHE A 151 10.86 5.94 -0.80
N GLY A 152 10.65 6.98 -0.01
CA GLY A 152 10.36 8.31 -0.50
C GLY A 152 10.88 9.39 0.42
N VAL A 153 11.27 10.52 -0.15
CA VAL A 153 11.71 11.71 0.57
C VAL A 153 11.02 12.93 -0.02
N PHE A 154 10.46 13.76 0.84
CA PHE A 154 9.75 14.98 0.47
C PHE A 154 10.27 16.15 1.29
N ILE A 155 10.24 17.34 0.71
CA ILE A 155 10.44 18.57 1.45
C ILE A 155 9.08 19.26 1.55
N SER A 156 8.69 19.59 2.77
CA SER A 156 7.44 20.30 3.08
C SER A 156 7.75 21.71 3.56
N TYR A 157 6.93 22.65 3.12
CA TYR A 157 6.94 24.04 3.55
C TYR A 157 5.59 24.39 4.17
N THR A 158 5.60 24.91 5.39
CA THR A 158 4.38 25.34 6.10
C THR A 158 4.37 26.86 6.21
N PHE A 159 3.31 27.50 5.71
CA PHE A 159 3.07 28.93 5.90
C PHE A 159 2.65 29.17 7.36
N GLN A 160 3.31 30.11 8.03
CA GLN A 160 2.95 30.61 9.36
C GLN A 160 2.22 31.93 9.27
#